data_AF-A0A2D7S212-F1
#
_entry.id   AF-A0A2D7S212-F1
#
_cell.length_a   1.000
_cell.length_b   1.000
_cell.length_c   1.000
_cell.angle_alpha   90.00
_cell.angle_beta   90.00
_cell.angle_gamma   90.00
#
_symmetry.space_group_name_H-M   'P 1'
#
loop_
_entity.id
_entity.type
_entity.pdbx_description
1 polymer ?
#
loop_
_entity_poly.entity_id
_entity_poly.type
_entity_poly.pdbx_seq_one_letter_code
_entity_poly.pdbx_strand_id
1 'polypeptide(L)'
;MKLLREHYKELLSEEIDYSSKVATVYHLTGFKTAQYDPVYAKLNRKTPKELESEIDAKYKSKPKSRAQSILSKAEYKVGLKDLKKYKTSAGQAYHIARNIQSSLFDAGSYFQAGSGAAYGKGLYTCYRLNPKIAQTYGNVILRFEVDISNFLIFNEGIARKIHGNDHYTLDNQFMQILKRKGFNLVGHYEHSDSVEMSSDAEESLSDYVSLLNQMSSSDAFKNSDFNTNIRTADMANHALYEFSKQFKNGSALKLRDIVDGVIFYGYSDGPVCVIYHPESLGTYKLTGAGYFKQNRPVIESDIEALVGRTGKDFTSSFQSAQELDQDAQDRAEERNQKFKDVLAQYAVDASSSEEEFINNIPSELTSILEPLRLVLEDNVPEDIMIERLRSTPQWDKFLQDMADSYHYIQCIVSILAGPMLKFIEHFGPGLEIINSDEFKEYCKLFRQYAQNKSTLDSLNQTSNTPKLADFESRGLKCVAQNEEEFSNLVKQYLSRLVKNYNSMLQAQIGAYFVDFVTAAMLDGESGNINNSIGSCSLTEITINTDNDKKVVESHMPAINKKLVEVQNKLIEFITKTIPENVQSSAGIDAVRQAFKYSDTVNADGKIYLDEIIDRYGWYSDWCHAGS
;
A
#
# COMPACT_ATOMS: atom_id res chain seq x y z
N MET A 1 24.72 -21.81 -12.70
CA MET A 1 23.93 -22.66 -11.78
C MET A 1 23.33 -21.74 -10.74
N LYS A 2 22.00 -21.59 -10.69
CA LYS A 2 21.36 -20.89 -9.56
C LYS A 2 21.58 -21.72 -8.30
N LEU A 3 21.90 -21.06 -7.19
CA LEU A 3 21.98 -21.71 -5.87
C LEU A 3 20.61 -22.31 -5.55
N LEU A 4 20.56 -23.50 -4.94
CA LEU A 4 19.30 -24.16 -4.55
C LEU A 4 18.36 -23.21 -3.80
N ARG A 5 18.93 -22.32 -2.98
CA ARG A 5 18.19 -21.30 -2.21
C ARG A 5 17.37 -20.34 -3.08
N GLU A 6 17.88 -19.95 -4.25
CA GLU A 6 17.14 -19.09 -5.19
C GLU A 6 16.01 -19.84 -5.90
N HIS A 7 16.13 -21.17 -6.03
CA HIS A 7 15.12 -22.01 -6.66
C HIS A 7 13.93 -22.28 -5.72
N TYR A 8 14.17 -22.28 -4.40
CA TYR A 8 13.16 -22.54 -3.37
C TYR A 8 12.67 -21.28 -2.62
N LYS A 9 13.15 -20.08 -2.97
CA LYS A 9 12.75 -18.81 -2.31
C LYS A 9 11.24 -18.56 -2.39
N GLU A 10 10.62 -18.93 -3.52
CA GLU A 10 9.15 -18.87 -3.71
C GLU A 10 8.39 -19.92 -2.88
N LEU A 11 9.04 -21.01 -2.46
CA LEU A 11 8.47 -22.08 -1.62
C LEU A 11 8.66 -21.83 -0.12
N LEU A 12 9.66 -21.03 0.27
CA LEU A 12 10.00 -20.75 1.67
C LEU A 12 9.23 -19.57 2.27
N SER A 13 8.58 -18.73 1.46
CA SER A 13 7.84 -17.53 1.95
C SER A 13 8.70 -16.50 2.70
N GLU A 14 10.02 -16.68 2.77
CA GLU A 14 10.93 -15.83 3.53
C GLU A 14 11.56 -14.79 2.62
N GLU A 15 10.92 -13.62 2.55
CA GLU A 15 11.48 -12.40 1.96
C GLU A 15 12.59 -11.81 2.86
N ILE A 16 12.72 -12.26 4.11
CA ILE A 16 13.76 -11.83 5.05
C ILE A 16 14.68 -13.02 5.35
N ASP A 17 15.97 -12.85 5.06
CA ASP A 17 17.03 -13.73 5.52
C ASP A 17 17.45 -13.30 6.94
N TYR A 18 16.88 -13.95 7.94
CA TYR A 18 17.17 -13.65 9.35
C TYR A 18 18.63 -13.93 9.74
N SER A 19 19.32 -14.85 9.04
CA SER A 19 20.71 -15.20 9.36
C SER A 19 21.70 -14.13 8.94
N SER A 20 21.51 -13.56 7.75
CA SER A 20 22.33 -12.47 7.22
C SER A 20 21.75 -11.09 7.51
N LYS A 21 20.56 -11.02 8.12
CA LYS A 21 19.80 -9.79 8.39
C LYS A 21 19.52 -8.97 7.12
N VAL A 22 19.27 -9.67 6.01
CA VAL A 22 18.98 -9.05 4.72
C VAL A 22 17.52 -9.24 4.35
N ALA A 23 16.80 -8.15 4.09
CA ALA A 23 15.44 -8.18 3.58
C ALA A 23 15.40 -8.00 2.07
N THR A 24 14.63 -8.83 1.38
CA THR A 24 14.18 -8.61 0.01
C THR A 24 12.93 -7.73 0.07
N VAL A 25 13.00 -6.55 -0.54
CA VAL A 25 11.90 -5.58 -0.50
C VAL A 25 11.53 -5.10 -1.90
N TYR A 26 10.30 -4.64 -2.04
CA TYR A 26 9.72 -4.29 -3.32
C TYR A 26 9.22 -2.85 -3.31
N HIS A 27 9.72 -2.03 -4.24
CA HIS A 27 9.17 -0.72 -4.52
C HIS A 27 8.23 -0.80 -5.73
N LEU A 28 7.04 -0.21 -5.60
CA LEU A 28 6.09 -0.08 -6.71
C LEU A 28 6.11 1.35 -7.25
N THR A 29 6.19 1.45 -8.57
CA THR A 29 6.23 2.73 -9.30
C THR A 29 5.61 2.57 -10.68
N GLY A 30 5.56 3.64 -11.48
CA GLY A 30 5.18 3.55 -12.90
C GLY A 30 4.04 4.45 -13.35
N PHE A 31 3.11 4.85 -12.47
CA PHE A 31 1.94 5.65 -12.90
C PHE A 31 2.29 7.02 -13.47
N LYS A 32 3.37 7.62 -12.97
CA LYS A 32 3.77 8.98 -13.32
C LYS A 32 5.14 9.04 -13.97
N THR A 33 5.67 7.91 -14.47
CA THR A 33 6.99 7.90 -15.13
C THR A 33 7.05 8.89 -16.28
N ALA A 34 6.04 8.95 -17.14
CA ALA A 34 6.01 9.92 -18.24
C ALA A 34 5.73 11.37 -17.80
N GLN A 35 5.23 11.60 -16.59
CA GLN A 35 5.07 12.95 -16.04
C GLN A 35 6.40 13.48 -15.53
N TYR A 36 7.17 12.60 -14.87
CA TYR A 36 8.38 13.01 -14.19
C TYR A 36 9.64 12.81 -15.05
N ASP A 37 9.67 11.79 -15.92
CA ASP A 37 10.77 11.53 -16.85
C ASP A 37 10.48 12.02 -18.28
N PRO A 38 10.98 13.20 -18.69
CA PRO A 38 10.82 13.71 -20.05
C PRO A 38 11.51 12.87 -21.12
N VAL A 39 12.58 12.12 -20.77
CA VAL A 39 13.25 11.20 -21.70
C VAL A 39 12.31 10.03 -22.00
N TYR A 40 11.73 9.43 -20.97
CA TYR A 40 10.72 8.39 -21.13
C TYR A 40 9.46 8.92 -21.82
N ALA A 41 8.98 10.12 -21.46
CA ALA A 41 7.82 10.74 -22.07
C ALA A 41 8.00 10.91 -23.59
N LYS A 42 9.19 11.39 -24.00
CA LYS A 42 9.57 11.52 -25.40
C LYS A 42 9.62 10.14 -26.08
N LEU A 43 10.28 9.16 -25.48
CA LEU A 43 10.36 7.78 -26.01
C LEU A 43 8.98 7.13 -26.16
N ASN A 44 8.12 7.26 -25.17
CA ASN A 44 6.79 6.64 -25.14
C ASN A 44 5.85 7.26 -26.20
N ARG A 45 5.93 8.59 -26.39
CA ARG A 45 5.14 9.32 -27.39
C ARG A 45 5.70 9.22 -28.80
N LYS A 46 7.00 8.89 -28.95
CA LYS A 46 7.68 8.82 -30.23
C LYS A 46 6.97 7.90 -31.20
N THR A 47 6.76 8.39 -32.41
CA THR A 47 6.11 7.70 -33.52
C THR A 47 7.14 7.08 -34.47
N PRO A 48 6.75 6.05 -35.26
CA PRO A 48 7.61 5.52 -36.32
C PRO A 48 8.12 6.60 -37.28
N LYS A 49 7.29 7.59 -37.61
CA LYS A 49 7.62 8.69 -38.53
C LYS A 49 8.68 9.64 -37.96
N GLU A 50 8.59 9.95 -36.66
CA GLU A 50 9.61 10.77 -35.99
C GLU A 50 10.96 10.03 -35.88
N LEU A 51 10.93 8.71 -35.62
CA LEU A 51 12.14 7.88 -35.64
C LEU A 51 12.78 7.85 -37.03
N GLU A 52 11.99 7.66 -38.09
CA GLU A 52 12.46 7.70 -39.47
C GLU A 52 13.09 9.06 -39.80
N SER A 53 12.44 10.15 -39.40
CA SER A 53 12.93 11.53 -39.62
C SER A 53 14.25 11.82 -38.91
N GLU A 54 14.45 11.33 -37.68
CA GLU A 54 15.71 11.48 -36.94
C GLU A 54 16.86 10.70 -37.60
N ILE A 55 16.60 9.47 -38.04
CA ILE A 55 17.60 8.65 -38.74
C ILE A 55 17.96 9.29 -40.08
N ASP A 56 16.96 9.76 -40.84
CA ASP A 56 17.20 10.46 -42.10
C ASP A 56 18.01 11.75 -41.91
N ALA A 57 17.75 12.50 -40.84
CA ALA A 57 18.53 13.69 -40.49
C ALA A 57 20.00 13.35 -40.18
N LYS A 58 20.27 12.26 -39.45
CA LYS A 58 21.62 11.78 -39.12
C LYS A 58 22.45 11.45 -40.36
N TYR A 59 21.82 10.97 -41.44
CA TYR A 59 22.49 10.63 -42.70
C TYR A 59 22.42 11.72 -43.78
N LYS A 60 21.76 12.86 -43.50
CA LYS A 60 21.47 13.93 -44.48
C LYS A 60 22.72 14.69 -44.95
N SER A 61 23.77 14.77 -44.13
CA SER A 61 24.98 15.56 -44.39
C SER A 61 26.09 14.80 -45.13
N LYS A 62 25.87 13.55 -45.54
CA LYS A 62 26.86 12.73 -46.24
C LYS A 62 26.33 12.26 -47.59
N PRO A 63 27.17 12.11 -48.63
CA PRO A 63 26.74 11.60 -49.93
C PRO A 63 26.19 10.18 -49.78
N LYS A 64 24.92 9.97 -50.17
CA LYS A 64 24.15 8.72 -50.01
C LYS A 64 24.81 7.55 -50.72
N SER A 65 25.75 6.89 -50.06
CA SER A 65 26.32 5.63 -50.53
C SER A 65 25.34 4.48 -50.26
N ARG A 66 25.46 3.39 -51.04
CA ARG A 66 24.68 2.15 -50.82
C ARG A 66 24.83 1.62 -49.39
N ALA A 67 26.04 1.74 -48.81
CA ALA A 67 26.32 1.37 -47.43
C ALA A 67 25.50 2.19 -46.42
N GLN A 68 25.38 3.52 -46.62
CA GLN A 68 24.57 4.37 -45.75
C GLN A 68 23.07 4.07 -45.84
N SER A 69 22.56 3.75 -47.03
CA SER A 69 21.14 3.34 -47.18
C SER A 69 20.85 2.02 -46.46
N ILE A 70 21.79 1.08 -46.48
CA ILE A 70 21.69 -0.18 -45.72
C ILE A 70 21.74 0.09 -44.22
N LEU A 71 22.67 0.93 -43.76
CA LEU A 71 22.80 1.31 -42.35
C LEU A 71 21.56 2.05 -41.82
N SER A 72 21.03 3.04 -42.54
CA SER A 72 19.79 3.74 -42.19
C SER A 72 18.60 2.78 -42.05
N LYS A 73 18.41 1.86 -43.02
CA LYS A 73 17.34 0.85 -42.95
C LYS A 73 17.52 -0.13 -41.79
N ALA A 74 18.76 -0.54 -41.50
CA ALA A 74 19.07 -1.41 -40.37
C ALA A 74 18.80 -0.70 -39.04
N GLU A 75 19.28 0.54 -38.86
CA GLU A 75 19.03 1.37 -37.68
C GLU A 75 17.53 1.62 -37.48
N TYR A 76 16.77 1.89 -38.55
CA TYR A 76 15.32 2.08 -38.46
C TYR A 76 14.61 0.82 -37.99
N LYS A 77 14.94 -0.35 -38.57
CA LYS A 77 14.34 -1.63 -38.15
C LYS A 77 14.65 -1.95 -36.68
N VAL A 78 15.89 -1.73 -36.24
CA VAL A 78 16.29 -1.92 -34.84
C VAL A 78 15.58 -0.93 -33.92
N GLY A 79 15.59 0.36 -34.27
CA GLY A 79 14.94 1.41 -33.48
C GLY A 79 13.44 1.22 -33.37
N LEU A 80 12.77 0.72 -34.41
CA LEU A 80 11.33 0.47 -34.41
C LEU A 80 10.97 -0.75 -33.55
N LYS A 81 11.85 -1.76 -33.52
CA LYS A 81 11.73 -2.90 -32.59
C LYS A 81 11.91 -2.45 -31.14
N ASP A 82 12.89 -1.61 -30.87
CA ASP A 82 13.16 -1.08 -29.53
C ASP A 82 12.04 -0.14 -29.07
N LEU A 83 11.56 0.76 -29.94
CA LEU A 83 10.44 1.66 -29.64
C LEU A 83 9.18 0.91 -29.24
N LYS A 84 8.85 -0.20 -29.91
CA LYS A 84 7.70 -1.06 -29.53
C LYS A 84 7.88 -1.68 -28.15
N LYS A 85 9.11 -2.03 -27.76
CA LYS A 85 9.39 -2.64 -26.44
C LYS A 85 9.20 -1.63 -25.31
N TYR A 86 9.70 -0.41 -25.45
CA TYR A 86 9.57 0.64 -24.42
C TYR A 86 8.13 1.06 -24.12
N LYS A 87 7.17 0.80 -25.04
CA LYS A 87 5.74 1.07 -24.84
C LYS A 87 5.00 -0.02 -24.06
N THR A 88 5.70 -1.06 -23.61
CA THR A 88 5.14 -2.13 -22.78
C THR A 88 5.55 -1.93 -21.32
N SER A 89 4.81 -2.52 -20.37
CA SER A 89 5.18 -2.49 -18.95
C SER A 89 6.58 -3.08 -18.69
N ALA A 90 6.98 -4.10 -19.45
CA ALA A 90 8.33 -4.67 -19.38
C ALA A 90 9.41 -3.68 -19.84
N GLY A 91 9.16 -2.95 -20.93
CA GLY A 91 10.06 -1.90 -21.41
C GLY A 91 10.11 -0.68 -20.49
N GLN A 92 9.00 -0.33 -19.84
CA GLN A 92 8.96 0.70 -18.80
C GLN A 92 9.80 0.29 -17.59
N ALA A 93 9.65 -0.95 -17.12
CA ALA A 93 10.43 -1.49 -16.01
C ALA A 93 11.94 -1.50 -16.33
N TYR A 94 12.32 -1.92 -17.54
CA TYR A 94 13.70 -1.84 -18.02
C TYR A 94 14.24 -0.41 -18.01
N HIS A 95 13.48 0.56 -18.53
CA HIS A 95 13.89 1.96 -18.58
C HIS A 95 14.12 2.54 -17.18
N ILE A 96 13.19 2.32 -16.25
CA ILE A 96 13.30 2.79 -14.88
C ILE A 96 14.48 2.15 -14.16
N ALA A 97 14.64 0.83 -14.27
CA ALA A 97 15.75 0.10 -13.65
C ALA A 97 17.12 0.59 -14.14
N ARG A 98 17.24 0.88 -15.44
CA ARG A 98 18.47 1.41 -16.04
C ARG A 98 18.80 2.82 -15.55
N ASN A 99 17.82 3.69 -15.39
CA ASN A 99 18.05 5.04 -14.87
C ASN A 99 18.46 5.03 -13.39
N ILE A 100 17.87 4.14 -12.60
CA ILE A 100 18.19 3.98 -11.18
C ILE A 100 19.65 3.54 -10.95
N GLN A 101 20.25 2.82 -11.90
CA GLN A 101 21.65 2.39 -11.81
C GLN A 101 22.67 3.52 -11.91
N SER A 102 22.34 4.62 -12.59
CA SER A 102 23.27 5.73 -12.76
C SER A 102 23.38 6.64 -11.54
N SER A 103 22.33 6.73 -10.73
CA SER A 103 22.27 7.30 -9.37
C SER A 103 20.79 7.33 -8.98
N LEU A 104 20.43 6.82 -7.78
CA LEU A 104 19.02 6.81 -7.36
C LEU A 104 18.42 8.22 -7.24
N PHE A 105 19.26 9.25 -7.05
CA PHE A 105 18.83 10.61 -6.74
C PHE A 105 19.47 11.72 -7.60
N ASP A 106 20.63 11.48 -8.24
CA ASP A 106 21.34 12.54 -8.98
C ASP A 106 20.93 12.62 -10.47
N ALA A 107 20.34 11.58 -11.03
CA ALA A 107 19.82 11.63 -12.40
C ALA A 107 18.73 10.58 -12.67
N GLY A 108 17.47 11.00 -12.66
CA GLY A 108 16.46 10.39 -13.55
C GLY A 108 15.55 9.29 -13.00
N SER A 109 15.51 9.02 -11.69
CA SER A 109 14.35 8.29 -11.12
C SER A 109 13.10 9.18 -11.04
N TYR A 110 13.32 10.49 -10.96
CA TYR A 110 12.33 11.52 -10.63
C TYR A 110 11.40 11.13 -9.48
N PHE A 111 11.92 10.32 -8.58
CA PHE A 111 11.25 9.89 -7.38
C PHE A 111 11.14 11.09 -6.44
N GLN A 112 9.96 11.68 -6.36
CA GLN A 112 9.58 12.57 -5.28
C GLN A 112 8.76 11.75 -4.28
N ALA A 113 9.28 11.59 -3.06
CA ALA A 113 8.43 11.18 -1.95
C ALA A 113 7.23 12.15 -1.92
N GLY A 114 6.01 11.61 -1.97
CA GLY A 114 4.80 12.43 -2.04
C GLY A 114 4.68 13.36 -0.83
N SER A 115 3.76 14.33 -0.90
CA SER A 115 3.44 15.26 0.19
C SER A 115 2.92 14.59 1.48
N GLY A 116 2.72 13.27 1.47
CA GLY A 116 2.26 12.44 2.59
C GLY A 116 3.30 11.45 3.12
N ALA A 117 4.60 11.79 3.12
CA ALA A 117 5.66 10.96 3.71
C ALA A 117 5.55 10.93 5.26
N ALA A 118 4.51 10.28 5.77
CA ALA A 118 4.16 10.22 7.19
C ALA A 118 5.30 9.68 8.07
N TYR A 119 6.18 8.88 7.50
CA TYR A 119 7.30 8.23 8.20
C TYR A 119 8.67 8.85 7.85
N GLY A 120 8.66 10.06 7.30
CA GLY A 120 9.86 10.78 6.88
C GLY A 120 10.31 10.47 5.44
N LYS A 121 11.18 11.33 4.91
CA LYS A 121 11.76 11.16 3.56
C LYS A 121 12.62 9.90 3.50
N GLY A 122 12.30 8.99 2.57
CA GLY A 122 13.04 7.74 2.34
C GLY A 122 12.50 6.98 1.12
N LEU A 123 13.07 5.80 0.86
CA LEU A 123 12.55 4.87 -0.14
C LEU A 123 11.52 3.94 0.51
N TYR A 124 10.27 4.07 0.08
CA TYR A 124 9.14 3.29 0.57
C TYR A 124 9.02 1.98 -0.19
N THR A 125 9.04 0.86 0.52
CA THR A 125 9.01 -0.48 -0.05
C THR A 125 8.10 -1.39 0.76
N CYS A 126 7.79 -2.57 0.24
CA CYS A 126 7.14 -3.63 0.97
C CYS A 126 8.08 -4.81 1.15
N TYR A 127 8.21 -5.34 2.37
CA TYR A 127 8.98 -6.57 2.64
C TYR A 127 8.19 -7.85 2.33
N ARG A 128 6.95 -7.71 1.86
CA ARG A 128 6.16 -8.75 1.21
C ARG A 128 5.35 -8.09 0.11
N LEU A 129 5.57 -8.53 -1.14
CA LEU A 129 4.97 -7.88 -2.30
C LEU A 129 3.44 -7.90 -2.19
N ASN A 130 2.83 -6.72 -2.26
CA ASN A 130 1.38 -6.53 -2.21
C ASN A 130 0.88 -6.05 -3.59
N PRO A 131 0.34 -6.94 -4.44
CA PRO A 131 -0.15 -6.54 -5.76
C PRO A 131 -1.32 -5.55 -5.73
N LYS A 132 -2.08 -5.47 -4.62
CA LYS A 132 -3.27 -4.62 -4.53
C LYS A 132 -2.92 -3.14 -4.62
N ILE A 133 -1.78 -2.74 -4.05
CA ILE A 133 -1.33 -1.35 -4.03
C ILE A 133 -0.67 -0.91 -5.36
N ALA A 134 -0.49 -1.84 -6.30
CA ALA A 134 -0.03 -1.52 -7.66
C ALA A 134 -1.02 -0.60 -8.41
N GLN A 135 -2.31 -0.59 -8.02
CA GLN A 135 -3.31 0.36 -8.53
C GLN A 135 -3.09 1.79 -8.03
N THR A 136 -2.36 1.98 -6.93
CA THR A 136 -2.05 3.28 -6.33
C THR A 136 -0.68 3.78 -6.79
N TYR A 137 0.34 2.91 -6.78
CA TYR A 137 1.74 3.33 -6.96
C TYR A 137 2.32 3.00 -8.34
N GLY A 138 1.76 2.02 -9.03
CA GLY A 138 2.08 1.70 -10.43
C GLY A 138 2.41 0.24 -10.64
N ASN A 139 2.58 -0.11 -11.91
CA ASN A 139 2.72 -1.47 -12.38
C ASN A 139 4.17 -1.92 -12.59
N VAL A 140 5.15 -1.08 -12.26
CA VAL A 140 6.58 -1.41 -12.27
C VAL A 140 7.01 -1.80 -10.87
N ILE A 141 7.74 -2.91 -10.78
CA ILE A 141 8.27 -3.48 -9.54
C ILE A 141 9.79 -3.32 -9.58
N LEU A 142 10.38 -2.77 -8.52
CA LEU A 142 11.81 -2.80 -8.29
C LEU A 142 12.08 -3.64 -7.06
N ARG A 143 12.99 -4.61 -7.17
CA ARG A 143 13.38 -5.51 -6.08
C ARG A 143 14.74 -5.09 -5.54
N PHE A 144 14.81 -4.92 -4.24
CA PHE A 144 16.03 -4.59 -3.52
C PHE A 144 16.37 -5.64 -2.48
N GLU A 145 17.65 -5.81 -2.19
CA GLU A 145 18.14 -6.45 -0.96
C GLU A 145 18.65 -5.37 -0.02
N VAL A 146 18.25 -5.39 1.25
CA VAL A 146 18.51 -4.33 2.23
C VAL A 146 19.09 -4.95 3.49
N ASP A 147 20.19 -4.40 4.01
CA ASP A 147 20.66 -4.76 5.35
C ASP A 147 19.77 -4.07 6.38
N ILE A 148 19.04 -4.87 7.16
CA ILE A 148 18.09 -4.40 8.16
C ILE A 148 18.67 -4.43 9.58
N SER A 149 19.98 -4.63 9.73
CA SER A 149 20.67 -4.66 11.03
C SER A 149 20.48 -3.37 11.84
N ASN A 150 20.35 -2.23 11.17
CA ASN A 150 20.20 -0.92 11.80
C ASN A 150 18.79 -0.32 11.67
N PHE A 151 17.80 -1.17 11.42
CA PHE A 151 16.41 -0.75 11.31
C PHE A 151 15.73 -0.86 12.67
N LEU A 152 14.80 0.07 12.93
CA LEU A 152 13.87 -0.08 14.04
C LEU A 152 12.64 -0.86 13.55
N ILE A 153 12.41 -2.03 14.13
CA ILE A 153 11.44 -3.02 13.67
C ILE A 153 10.27 -3.07 14.64
N PHE A 154 9.12 -2.53 14.20
CA PHE A 154 7.85 -2.50 14.94
C PHE A 154 7.01 -3.76 14.70
N ASN A 155 7.66 -4.89 14.45
CA ASN A 155 7.03 -6.20 14.35
C ASN A 155 7.83 -7.17 15.21
N GLU A 156 7.24 -7.68 16.29
CA GLU A 156 7.95 -8.47 17.28
C GLU A 156 8.53 -9.75 16.67
N GLY A 157 7.74 -10.48 15.88
CA GLY A 157 8.18 -11.73 15.26
C GLY A 157 9.36 -11.55 14.31
N ILE A 158 9.40 -10.45 13.55
CA ILE A 158 10.58 -10.08 12.73
C ILE A 158 11.74 -9.66 13.64
N ALA A 159 11.49 -8.80 14.64
CA ALA A 159 12.52 -8.27 15.54
C ALA A 159 13.23 -9.37 16.33
N ARG A 160 12.49 -10.35 16.87
CA ARG A 160 13.06 -11.51 17.59
C ARG A 160 14.00 -12.34 16.74
N LYS A 161 13.69 -12.52 15.46
CA LYS A 161 14.53 -13.30 14.55
C LYS A 161 15.78 -12.54 14.11
N ILE A 162 15.75 -11.20 14.09
CA ILE A 162 16.90 -10.35 13.71
C ILE A 162 17.82 -10.02 14.90
N HIS A 163 17.24 -9.71 16.05
CA HIS A 163 17.96 -9.23 17.23
C HIS A 163 18.11 -10.30 18.33
N GLY A 164 17.38 -11.41 18.25
CA GLY A 164 17.34 -12.45 19.27
C GLY A 164 16.29 -12.17 20.35
N ASN A 165 16.02 -13.18 21.18
CA ASN A 165 14.98 -13.11 22.21
C ASN A 165 15.27 -12.14 23.35
N ASP A 166 16.53 -11.70 23.50
CA ASP A 166 16.96 -10.82 24.60
C ASP A 166 17.05 -9.34 24.16
N HIS A 167 16.96 -9.04 22.87
CA HIS A 167 17.19 -7.69 22.32
C HIS A 167 16.13 -7.25 21.30
N TYR A 168 14.97 -7.89 21.29
CA TYR A 168 13.91 -7.62 20.31
C TYR A 168 13.03 -6.41 20.66
N THR A 169 13.02 -5.95 21.91
CA THR A 169 12.20 -4.79 22.30
C THR A 169 12.77 -3.53 21.64
N LEU A 170 11.91 -2.55 21.32
CA LEU A 170 12.29 -1.36 20.53
C LEU A 170 13.40 -0.54 21.20
N ASP A 171 13.39 -0.43 22.52
CA ASP A 171 14.44 0.21 23.32
C ASP A 171 15.78 -0.53 23.16
N ASN A 172 15.79 -1.86 23.30
CA ASN A 172 16.99 -2.66 23.11
C ASN A 172 17.49 -2.62 21.66
N GLN A 173 16.58 -2.66 20.67
CA GLN A 173 16.93 -2.47 19.27
C GLN A 173 17.65 -1.13 19.08
N PHE A 174 17.08 -0.04 19.57
CA PHE A 174 17.64 1.30 19.47
C PHE A 174 19.04 1.38 20.11
N MET A 175 19.22 0.85 21.33
CA MET A 175 20.53 0.80 21.99
C MET A 175 21.57 -0.02 21.21
N GLN A 176 21.15 -1.13 20.60
CA GLN A 176 22.02 -1.95 19.76
C GLN A 176 22.42 -1.23 18.45
N ILE A 177 21.52 -0.42 17.88
CA ILE A 177 21.82 0.41 16.72
C ILE A 177 22.85 1.48 17.08
N LEU A 178 22.63 2.20 18.18
CA LEU A 178 23.56 3.19 18.71
C LEU A 178 24.96 2.58 18.91
N LYS A 179 25.03 1.43 19.58
CA LYS A 179 26.29 0.70 19.78
C LYS A 179 26.98 0.34 18.46
N ARG A 180 26.24 -0.20 17.48
CA ARG A 180 26.80 -0.54 16.14
C ARG A 180 27.34 0.67 15.40
N LYS A 181 26.76 1.84 15.61
CA LYS A 181 27.23 3.10 15.01
C LYS A 181 28.30 3.81 15.85
N GLY A 182 28.82 3.17 16.89
CA GLY A 182 29.91 3.69 17.72
C GLY A 182 29.46 4.70 18.77
N PHE A 183 28.18 4.69 19.14
CA PHE A 183 27.62 5.50 20.23
C PHE A 183 27.41 4.60 21.45
N ASN A 184 28.40 4.58 22.36
CA ASN A 184 28.22 3.98 23.68
C ASN A 184 27.74 5.06 24.65
N LEU A 185 26.44 5.04 24.97
CA LEU A 185 25.88 5.89 26.01
C LEU A 185 26.38 5.38 27.38
N VAL A 186 26.92 6.28 28.21
CA VAL A 186 27.46 5.94 29.54
C VAL A 186 26.34 5.37 30.42
N GLY A 187 26.64 4.30 31.16
CA GLY A 187 25.72 3.75 32.18
C GLY A 187 25.20 2.33 31.92
N HIS A 188 25.44 1.72 30.76
CA HIS A 188 24.94 0.36 30.49
C HIS A 188 25.98 -0.72 30.13
N TYR A 189 27.15 -0.46 29.50
CA TYR A 189 28.27 -1.41 29.39
C TYR A 189 29.63 -0.68 29.19
N GLU A 190 30.76 -1.41 29.34
CA GLU A 190 32.17 -1.01 29.61
C GLU A 190 32.79 0.25 28.94
N HIS A 191 33.74 0.86 29.67
CA HIS A 191 34.27 2.24 29.57
C HIS A 191 35.52 2.45 28.70
N SER A 192 35.46 2.36 27.37
CA SER A 192 36.59 2.87 26.55
C SER A 192 36.23 3.82 25.41
N ASP A 193 34.97 3.85 24.95
CA ASP A 193 34.54 4.67 23.80
C ASP A 193 33.21 5.40 24.07
N SER A 194 33.08 6.03 25.24
CA SER A 194 31.87 6.79 25.60
C SER A 194 31.79 8.09 24.81
N VAL A 195 30.60 8.40 24.28
CA VAL A 195 30.32 9.69 23.63
C VAL A 195 30.10 10.74 24.72
N GLU A 196 30.73 11.91 24.58
CA GLU A 196 30.44 13.06 25.44
C GLU A 196 29.02 13.54 25.17
N MET A 197 28.22 13.66 26.23
CA MET A 197 26.82 14.08 26.16
C MET A 197 26.56 15.19 27.16
N SER A 198 25.79 16.19 26.75
CA SER A 198 25.18 17.15 27.65
C SER A 198 24.12 16.47 28.54
N SER A 199 23.84 17.05 29.70
CA SER A 199 22.76 16.59 30.60
C SER A 199 21.41 16.54 29.89
N ASP A 200 21.15 17.56 29.06
CA ASP A 200 19.87 17.73 28.38
C ASP A 200 19.70 16.65 27.30
N ALA A 201 20.77 16.30 26.57
CA ALA A 201 20.72 15.20 25.61
C ALA A 201 20.54 13.85 26.30
N GLU A 202 21.14 13.66 27.47
CA GLU A 202 20.98 12.44 28.28
C GLU A 202 19.55 12.27 28.75
N GLU A 203 18.93 13.33 29.29
CA GLU A 203 17.52 13.32 29.70
C GLU A 203 16.59 13.04 28.51
N SER A 204 16.76 13.77 27.40
CA SER A 204 15.96 13.58 26.18
C SER A 204 16.07 12.17 25.60
N LEU A 205 17.26 11.55 25.62
CA LEU A 205 17.41 10.15 25.18
C LEU A 205 16.82 9.17 26.18
N SER A 206 16.96 9.40 27.48
CA SER A 206 16.37 8.57 28.53
C SER A 206 14.83 8.53 28.43
N ASP A 207 14.20 9.69 28.20
CA ASP A 207 12.77 9.80 27.97
C ASP A 207 12.33 9.03 26.72
N TYR A 208 13.09 9.17 25.63
CA TYR A 208 12.81 8.44 24.40
C TYR A 208 12.94 6.92 24.55
N VAL A 209 13.99 6.46 25.23
CA VAL A 209 14.19 5.03 25.52
C VAL A 209 13.05 4.49 26.38
N SER A 210 12.59 5.26 27.36
CA SER A 210 11.46 4.91 28.22
C SER A 210 10.16 4.75 27.41
N LEU A 211 9.92 5.64 26.43
CA LEU A 211 8.79 5.53 25.50
C LEU A 211 8.89 4.25 24.66
N LEU A 212 10.04 3.93 24.08
CA LEU A 212 10.23 2.73 23.28
C LEU A 212 10.00 1.44 24.10
N ASN A 213 10.41 1.43 25.36
CA ASN A 213 10.14 0.33 26.27
C ASN A 213 8.62 0.17 26.55
N GLN A 214 7.91 1.28 26.77
CA GLN A 214 6.45 1.27 26.90
C GLN A 214 5.77 0.73 25.63
N MET A 215 6.17 1.21 24.45
CA MET A 215 5.66 0.72 23.16
C MET A 215 5.87 -0.78 22.99
N SER A 216 7.05 -1.29 23.38
CA SER A 216 7.37 -2.73 23.34
C SER A 216 6.48 -3.58 24.24
N SER A 217 5.84 -2.97 25.23
CA SER A 217 4.91 -3.64 26.14
C SER A 217 3.47 -3.71 25.60
N SER A 218 3.16 -2.99 24.52
CA SER A 218 1.83 -2.95 23.91
C SER A 218 1.44 -4.27 23.22
N ASP A 219 0.15 -4.55 23.18
CA ASP A 219 -0.39 -5.73 22.50
C ASP A 219 -0.20 -5.67 20.97
N ALA A 220 -0.22 -4.46 20.40
CA ALA A 220 0.05 -4.26 18.98
C ALA A 220 1.46 -4.75 18.60
N PHE A 221 2.46 -4.49 19.44
CA PHE A 221 3.80 -5.03 19.24
C PHE A 221 3.87 -6.53 19.57
N LYS A 222 3.48 -6.94 20.78
CA LYS A 222 3.60 -8.33 21.28
C LYS A 222 2.83 -9.39 20.50
N ASN A 223 1.85 -8.99 19.71
CA ASN A 223 1.08 -9.92 18.89
C ASN A 223 1.46 -9.85 17.41
N SER A 224 2.37 -8.94 17.03
CA SER A 224 2.78 -8.75 15.64
C SER A 224 3.86 -9.75 15.20
N ASP A 225 3.62 -10.42 14.09
CA ASP A 225 4.55 -11.32 13.40
C ASP A 225 4.46 -11.12 11.88
N PHE A 226 5.39 -11.69 11.12
CA PHE A 226 5.48 -11.61 9.65
C PHE A 226 4.19 -12.02 8.93
N ASN A 227 3.42 -12.94 9.53
CA ASN A 227 2.17 -13.46 8.97
C ASN A 227 0.91 -12.76 9.49
N THR A 228 1.05 -11.82 10.42
CA THR A 228 -0.09 -11.09 11.00
C THR A 228 -0.36 -9.81 10.23
N ASN A 229 -1.61 -9.35 10.27
CA ASN A 229 -2.02 -8.06 9.73
C ASN A 229 -2.21 -7.00 10.84
N ILE A 230 -1.59 -7.22 12.01
CA ILE A 230 -1.67 -6.30 13.15
C ILE A 230 -0.93 -5.02 12.78
N ARG A 231 -1.64 -3.90 12.84
CA ARG A 231 -1.13 -2.61 12.41
C ARG A 231 -0.17 -2.06 13.45
N THR A 232 1.01 -1.66 12.99
CA THR A 232 2.05 -1.03 13.83
C THR A 232 2.55 0.29 13.24
N ALA A 233 1.83 0.81 12.24
CA ALA A 233 2.06 2.11 11.62
C ALA A 233 2.02 3.25 12.63
N ASP A 234 1.01 3.32 13.50
CA ASP A 234 0.89 4.44 14.45
C ASP A 234 2.04 4.44 15.46
N MET A 235 2.49 3.26 15.88
CA MET A 235 3.67 3.10 16.73
C MET A 235 4.92 3.66 16.04
N ALA A 236 5.14 3.30 14.77
CA ALA A 236 6.27 3.79 13.99
C ALA A 236 6.23 5.33 13.84
N ASN A 237 5.05 5.87 13.53
CA ASN A 237 4.86 7.32 13.41
C ASN A 237 5.08 8.04 14.75
N HIS A 238 4.51 7.53 15.84
CA HIS A 238 4.65 8.10 17.17
C HIS A 238 6.11 8.08 17.63
N ALA A 239 6.85 6.99 17.37
CA ALA A 239 8.27 6.90 17.70
C ALA A 239 9.14 7.91 16.91
N LEU A 240 8.82 8.18 15.64
CA LEU A 240 9.50 9.19 14.83
C LEU A 240 9.21 10.61 15.33
N TYR A 241 7.95 10.87 15.69
CA TYR A 241 7.47 12.16 16.18
C TYR A 241 8.08 12.50 17.54
N GLU A 242 7.97 11.61 18.52
CA GLU A 242 8.47 11.86 19.88
C GLU A 242 9.99 12.01 19.90
N PHE A 243 10.74 11.25 19.09
CA PHE A 243 12.18 11.50 18.95
C PHE A 243 12.47 12.93 18.47
N SER A 244 11.77 13.37 17.42
CA SER A 244 12.00 14.69 16.84
C SER A 244 11.68 15.79 17.87
N LYS A 245 10.60 15.63 18.63
CA LYS A 245 10.19 16.54 19.69
C LYS A 245 11.25 16.73 20.77
N GLN A 246 11.91 15.64 21.18
CA GLN A 246 13.02 15.68 22.14
C GLN A 246 14.22 16.51 21.65
N PHE A 247 14.37 16.73 20.34
CA PHE A 247 15.50 17.46 19.73
C PHE A 247 15.05 18.66 18.90
N LYS A 248 14.44 19.65 19.57
CA LYS A 248 13.93 20.91 18.99
C LYS A 248 13.01 20.67 17.79
N ASN A 249 12.01 19.80 17.95
CA ASN A 249 11.04 19.42 16.90
C ASN A 249 11.71 18.96 15.58
N GLY A 250 12.83 18.26 15.71
CA GLY A 250 13.58 17.70 14.59
C GLY A 250 14.49 18.69 13.89
N SER A 251 14.61 19.93 14.37
CA SER A 251 15.54 20.92 13.81
C SER A 251 16.99 20.61 14.19
N ALA A 252 17.23 20.11 15.41
CA ALA A 252 18.54 19.65 15.84
C ALA A 252 18.82 18.23 15.33
N LEU A 253 17.89 17.29 15.56
CA LEU A 253 18.09 15.88 15.25
C LEU A 253 16.78 15.16 14.95
N LYS A 254 16.80 14.22 13.99
CA LYS A 254 15.67 13.34 13.67
C LYS A 254 16.07 11.88 13.85
N LEU A 255 15.12 11.00 14.14
CA LEU A 255 15.41 9.57 14.34
C LEU A 255 16.07 8.93 13.11
N ARG A 256 15.67 9.36 11.91
CA ARG A 256 16.28 8.91 10.64
C ARG A 256 17.76 9.26 10.49
N ASP A 257 18.26 10.21 11.27
CA ASP A 257 19.68 10.57 11.26
C ASP A 257 20.51 9.51 12.01
N ILE A 258 19.84 8.62 12.78
CA ILE A 258 20.43 7.54 13.58
C ILE A 258 20.15 6.17 12.98
N VAL A 259 18.89 5.85 12.66
CA VAL A 259 18.48 4.52 12.15
C VAL A 259 18.49 4.49 10.63
N ASP A 260 18.78 3.33 10.04
CA ASP A 260 18.86 3.19 8.57
C ASP A 260 17.48 2.96 7.94
N GLY A 261 16.45 2.73 8.75
CA GLY A 261 15.07 2.58 8.30
C GLY A 261 14.13 2.07 9.37
N VAL A 262 12.87 1.87 8.99
CA VAL A 262 11.82 1.30 9.84
C VAL A 262 11.05 0.20 9.12
N ILE A 263 10.64 -0.83 9.88
CA ILE A 263 9.77 -1.91 9.40
C ILE A 263 8.51 -1.93 10.26
N PHE A 264 7.34 -1.91 9.62
CA PHE A 264 6.05 -1.94 10.30
C PHE A 264 4.96 -2.51 9.39
N TYR A 265 3.78 -2.78 9.96
CA TYR A 265 2.59 -3.11 9.17
C TYR A 265 1.68 -1.88 9.08
N GLY A 266 1.55 -1.32 7.89
CA GLY A 266 0.72 -0.16 7.58
C GLY A 266 -0.76 -0.50 7.40
N TYR A 267 -1.55 0.54 7.13
CA TYR A 267 -2.99 0.44 6.89
C TYR A 267 -3.29 -0.22 5.54
N SER A 268 -3.50 0.59 4.50
CA SER A 268 -3.78 0.12 3.13
C SER A 268 -2.51 -0.38 2.42
N ASP A 269 -1.34 0.09 2.85
CA ASP A 269 -0.05 -0.24 2.26
C ASP A 269 0.41 -1.68 2.61
N GLY A 270 0.00 -2.19 3.77
CA GLY A 270 0.34 -3.53 4.27
C GLY A 270 1.76 -3.60 4.85
N PRO A 271 2.59 -4.60 4.52
CA PRO A 271 3.90 -4.82 5.14
C PRO A 271 4.94 -3.83 4.61
N VAL A 272 5.16 -2.72 5.31
CA VAL A 272 6.01 -1.60 4.86
C VAL A 272 7.43 -1.68 5.42
N CYS A 273 8.40 -1.39 4.56
CA CYS A 273 9.79 -1.13 4.91
C CYS A 273 10.19 0.22 4.32
N VAL A 274 10.58 1.17 5.18
CA VAL A 274 11.07 2.49 4.77
C VAL A 274 12.57 2.51 4.96
N ILE A 275 13.31 2.74 3.88
CA ILE A 275 14.77 2.85 3.88
C ILE A 275 15.11 4.34 3.95
N TYR A 276 15.80 4.73 5.01
CA TYR A 276 16.36 6.08 5.13
C TYR A 276 17.72 6.11 4.45
N HIS A 277 18.06 7.27 3.88
CA HIS A 277 19.30 7.47 3.15
C HIS A 277 19.60 6.45 2.04
N PRO A 278 18.65 6.19 1.12
CA PRO A 278 18.92 5.35 -0.05
C PRO A 278 20.01 5.94 -0.97
N GLU A 279 20.51 7.15 -0.80
CA GLU A 279 21.75 7.58 -1.46
C GLU A 279 23.02 6.83 -0.99
N SER A 280 22.92 6.07 0.11
CA SER A 280 24.00 5.26 0.67
C SER A 280 23.89 3.82 0.18
N LEU A 281 24.65 3.45 -0.86
CA LEU A 281 24.59 2.12 -1.50
C LEU A 281 24.99 0.95 -0.59
N GLY A 282 25.62 1.23 0.56
CA GLY A 282 25.96 0.21 1.55
C GLY A 282 24.76 -0.45 2.23
N THR A 283 23.57 0.17 2.24
CA THR A 283 22.40 -0.34 2.98
C THR A 283 21.36 -1.01 2.11
N TYR A 284 21.40 -0.87 0.79
CA TYR A 284 20.47 -1.54 -0.11
C TYR A 284 21.01 -1.68 -1.55
N LYS A 285 20.60 -2.75 -2.23
CA LYS A 285 21.07 -3.16 -3.55
C LYS A 285 19.89 -3.48 -4.47
N LEU A 286 19.82 -2.86 -5.64
CA LEU A 286 18.85 -3.24 -6.67
C LEU A 286 19.23 -4.62 -7.24
N THR A 287 18.36 -5.61 -7.05
CA THR A 287 18.59 -7.00 -7.48
C THR A 287 17.64 -7.48 -8.56
N GLY A 288 16.65 -6.68 -8.95
CA GLY A 288 15.77 -7.00 -10.05
C GLY A 288 14.76 -5.91 -10.36
N ALA A 289 14.14 -6.03 -11.53
CA ALA A 289 13.04 -5.18 -11.95
C ALA A 289 11.98 -6.00 -12.67
N GLY A 290 10.74 -5.53 -12.62
CA GLY A 290 9.61 -6.32 -13.05
C GLY A 290 8.36 -5.52 -13.34
N TYR A 291 7.32 -6.24 -13.73
CA TYR A 291 6.02 -5.70 -14.08
C TYR A 291 4.92 -6.72 -13.77
N PHE A 292 3.66 -6.26 -13.78
CA PHE A 292 2.53 -7.17 -13.66
C PHE A 292 2.05 -7.67 -15.03
N LYS A 293 1.96 -9.00 -15.19
CA LYS A 293 1.33 -9.68 -16.32
C LYS A 293 0.13 -10.47 -15.81
N GLN A 294 -1.09 -10.07 -16.19
CA GLN A 294 -2.33 -10.71 -15.72
C GLN A 294 -2.40 -10.79 -14.18
N ASN A 295 -2.12 -9.68 -13.50
CA ASN A 295 -2.05 -9.57 -12.03
C ASN A 295 -0.99 -10.43 -11.33
N ARG A 296 -0.12 -11.12 -12.08
CA ARG A 296 1.03 -11.83 -11.53
C ARG A 296 2.31 -11.02 -11.71
N PRO A 297 3.15 -10.88 -10.68
CA PRO A 297 4.43 -10.21 -10.83
C PRO A 297 5.37 -11.06 -11.69
N VAL A 298 6.07 -10.40 -12.62
CA VAL A 298 7.17 -10.97 -13.40
C VAL A 298 8.39 -10.11 -13.10
N ILE A 299 9.37 -10.67 -12.40
CA ILE A 299 10.57 -9.96 -11.93
C ILE A 299 11.80 -10.65 -12.50
N GLU A 300 12.65 -9.89 -13.18
CA GLU A 300 13.88 -10.37 -13.77
C GLU A 300 15.09 -9.85 -12.99
N SER A 301 16.04 -10.75 -12.68
CA SER A 301 17.36 -10.38 -12.14
C SER A 301 18.30 -9.86 -13.22
N ASP A 302 18.06 -10.21 -14.50
CA ASP A 302 18.74 -9.62 -15.66
C ASP A 302 17.76 -8.65 -16.34
N ILE A 303 17.90 -7.34 -16.12
CA ILE A 303 16.95 -6.38 -16.68
C ILE A 303 16.95 -6.38 -18.21
N GLU A 304 18.03 -6.83 -18.87
CA GLU A 304 18.05 -6.95 -20.34
C GLU A 304 17.02 -7.99 -20.83
N ALA A 305 16.68 -8.98 -20.00
CA ALA A 305 15.63 -9.96 -20.29
C ALA A 305 14.24 -9.31 -20.41
N LEU A 306 13.98 -8.20 -19.69
CA LEU A 306 12.72 -7.44 -19.81
C LEU A 306 12.51 -6.87 -21.21
N VAL A 307 13.59 -6.67 -21.97
CA VAL A 307 13.55 -6.24 -23.38
C VAL A 307 13.95 -7.36 -24.33
N GLY A 308 13.94 -8.63 -23.89
CA GLY A 308 14.24 -9.81 -24.70
C GLY A 308 15.68 -9.82 -25.24
N ARG A 309 16.61 -9.31 -24.43
CA ARG A 309 18.05 -9.38 -24.65
C ARG A 309 18.65 -10.26 -23.54
N THR A 310 19.89 -10.68 -23.72
CA THR A 310 20.66 -11.41 -22.72
C THR A 310 21.81 -10.52 -22.28
N GLY A 311 21.86 -10.22 -20.98
CA GLY A 311 22.84 -9.35 -20.35
C GLY A 311 23.71 -10.09 -19.33
N LYS A 312 24.47 -9.32 -18.54
CA LYS A 312 25.07 -9.82 -17.29
C LYS A 312 24.04 -9.66 -16.17
N ASP A 313 23.88 -10.70 -15.35
CA ASP A 313 23.05 -10.70 -14.15
C ASP A 313 23.48 -9.59 -13.17
N PHE A 314 22.51 -8.82 -12.64
CA PHE A 314 22.76 -7.70 -11.72
C PHE A 314 23.44 -8.10 -10.42
N THR A 315 23.30 -9.37 -10.02
CA THR A 315 24.03 -9.90 -8.87
C THR A 315 25.56 -9.80 -9.07
N SER A 316 26.03 -9.83 -10.32
CA SER A 316 27.46 -9.84 -10.70
C SER A 316 28.05 -8.49 -11.14
N SER A 317 27.23 -7.54 -11.58
CA SER A 317 27.69 -6.25 -12.13
C SER A 317 27.91 -5.14 -11.10
N PHE A 318 27.52 -5.35 -9.85
CA PHE A 318 27.75 -4.41 -8.74
C PHE A 318 29.08 -4.63 -7.98
N GLN A 319 29.88 -5.64 -8.34
CA GLN A 319 31.23 -5.84 -7.76
C GLN A 319 32.25 -4.78 -8.19
N SER A 320 31.87 -3.79 -9.00
CA SER A 320 32.75 -2.75 -9.54
C SER A 320 32.27 -1.33 -9.23
N ALA A 321 31.83 -1.08 -7.99
CA ALA A 321 31.39 0.23 -7.52
C ALA A 321 32.14 0.70 -6.26
N GLN A 322 33.46 0.49 -6.20
CA GLN A 322 34.30 0.94 -5.07
C GLN A 322 34.23 2.46 -4.85
N GLU A 323 34.06 3.26 -5.91
CA GLU A 323 33.98 4.73 -5.82
C GLU A 323 32.64 5.22 -5.23
N LEU A 324 31.53 4.51 -5.50
CA LEU A 324 30.21 4.83 -4.95
C LEU A 324 30.05 4.41 -3.48
N ASP A 325 30.87 3.46 -3.02
CA ASP A 325 30.90 2.99 -1.63
C ASP A 325 31.64 3.98 -0.72
N GLN A 326 32.72 4.63 -1.21
CA GLN A 326 33.45 5.64 -0.44
C GLN A 326 32.61 6.89 -0.16
N ASP A 327 31.94 7.46 -1.18
CA ASP A 327 31.05 8.61 -1.00
C ASP A 327 29.89 8.32 -0.03
N ALA A 328 29.41 7.07 -0.02
CA ALA A 328 28.36 6.62 0.89
C ALA A 328 28.88 6.50 2.33
N GLN A 329 30.09 5.98 2.51
CA GLN A 329 30.79 5.90 3.79
C GLN A 329 31.06 7.30 4.36
N ASP A 330 31.61 8.22 3.55
CA ASP A 330 31.90 9.60 3.97
C ASP A 330 30.62 10.31 4.44
N ARG A 331 29.50 10.16 3.72
CA ARG A 331 28.19 10.70 4.14
C ARG A 331 27.67 10.06 5.42
N ALA A 332 27.93 8.78 5.65
CA ALA A 332 27.54 8.10 6.88
C ALA A 332 28.38 8.58 8.07
N GLU A 333 29.68 8.78 7.88
CA GLU A 333 30.60 9.36 8.87
C GLU A 333 30.20 10.80 9.22
N GLU A 334 29.89 11.64 8.23
CA GLU A 334 29.41 13.02 8.45
C GLU A 334 28.14 13.05 9.31
N ARG A 335 27.17 12.17 9.02
CA ARG A 335 25.94 12.05 9.84
C ARG A 335 26.26 11.62 11.27
N ASN A 336 27.12 10.62 11.43
CA ASN A 336 27.51 10.14 12.75
C ASN A 336 28.23 11.24 13.54
N GLN A 337 29.10 12.02 12.91
CA GLN A 337 29.79 13.14 13.55
C GLN A 337 28.80 14.25 13.94
N LYS A 338 27.87 14.62 13.06
CA LYS A 338 26.80 15.57 13.38
C LYS A 338 26.02 15.14 14.61
N PHE A 339 25.68 13.84 14.71
CA PHE A 339 24.97 13.33 15.88
C PHE A 339 25.81 13.47 17.16
N LYS A 340 27.12 13.18 17.14
CA LYS A 340 28.01 13.42 18.30
C LYS A 340 28.05 14.89 18.70
N ASP A 341 28.19 15.77 17.73
CA ASP A 341 28.29 17.21 17.96
C ASP A 341 27.00 17.74 18.59
N VAL A 342 25.83 17.29 18.10
CA VAL A 342 24.55 17.63 18.70
C VAL A 342 24.47 17.11 20.13
N LEU A 343 24.78 15.84 20.40
CA LEU A 343 24.69 15.29 21.77
C LEU A 343 25.59 16.05 22.77
N ALA A 344 26.81 16.40 22.36
CA ALA A 344 27.77 17.09 23.21
C ALA A 344 27.36 18.55 23.51
N GLN A 345 26.74 19.23 22.54
CA GLN A 345 26.42 20.67 22.63
C GLN A 345 24.93 20.95 22.87
N TYR A 346 24.10 19.91 22.94
CA TYR A 346 22.66 20.10 23.10
C TYR A 346 22.37 20.83 24.41
N ALA A 347 21.60 21.89 24.29
CA ALA A 347 21.00 22.57 25.41
C ALA A 347 19.54 22.79 25.05
N VAL A 348 18.65 22.45 25.97
CA VAL A 348 17.29 22.95 25.96
C VAL A 348 17.41 24.43 26.26
N ASP A 349 17.06 25.29 25.30
CA ASP A 349 17.19 26.74 25.47
C ASP A 349 16.33 27.16 26.67
N ALA A 350 16.96 27.45 27.81
CA ALA A 350 16.27 27.91 29.02
C ALA A 350 15.65 29.32 28.86
N SER A 351 15.84 29.95 27.71
CA SER A 351 15.24 31.23 27.34
C SER A 351 14.80 31.21 25.88
N SER A 352 13.68 30.57 25.57
CA SER A 352 12.96 30.87 24.33
C SER A 352 12.60 32.37 24.34
N SER A 353 12.78 33.03 23.21
CA SER A 353 12.26 34.41 23.06
C SER A 353 10.72 34.39 23.24
N GLU A 354 10.12 35.48 23.72
CA GLU A 354 8.66 35.56 23.88
C GLU A 354 7.90 35.17 22.59
N GLU A 355 8.43 35.56 21.44
CA GLU A 355 7.87 35.23 20.12
C GLU A 355 8.00 33.73 19.80
N GLU A 356 9.13 33.11 20.13
CA GLU A 356 9.34 31.67 19.93
C GLU A 356 8.49 30.83 20.88
N PHE A 357 8.36 31.26 22.14
CA PHE A 357 7.44 30.65 23.10
C PHE A 357 6.00 30.70 22.58
N ILE A 358 5.52 31.88 22.16
CA ILE A 358 4.17 32.06 21.62
C ILE A 358 3.94 31.18 20.39
N ASN A 359 4.91 31.09 19.48
CA ASN A 359 4.82 30.24 18.30
C ASN A 359 4.81 28.73 18.63
N ASN A 360 5.38 28.34 19.77
CA ASN A 360 5.45 26.95 20.22
C ASN A 360 4.25 26.51 21.09
N ILE A 361 3.42 27.43 21.60
CA ILE A 361 2.23 27.13 22.41
C ILE A 361 1.37 26.02 21.80
N PRO A 362 1.01 26.03 20.50
CA PRO A 362 0.19 24.96 19.92
C PRO A 362 0.85 23.58 20.04
N SER A 363 2.16 23.49 19.80
CA SER A 363 2.90 22.22 19.86
C SER A 363 3.01 21.70 21.29
N GLU A 364 3.22 22.59 22.27
CA GLU A 364 3.26 22.21 23.69
C GLU A 364 1.89 21.77 24.20
N LEU A 365 0.82 22.49 23.82
CA LEU A 365 -0.55 22.08 24.15
C LEU A 365 -0.90 20.74 23.53
N THR A 366 -0.55 20.50 22.26
CA THR A 366 -0.71 19.18 21.63
C THR A 366 0.04 18.12 22.43
N SER A 367 1.30 18.34 22.79
CA SER A 367 2.09 17.40 23.60
C SER A 367 1.46 17.08 24.96
N ILE A 368 0.90 18.08 25.64
CA ILE A 368 0.26 17.91 26.95
C ILE A 368 -1.04 17.12 26.82
N LEU A 369 -1.83 17.38 25.77
CA LEU A 369 -3.13 16.77 25.53
C LEU A 369 -3.05 15.39 24.84
N GLU A 370 -1.97 15.11 24.12
CA GLU A 370 -1.77 13.89 23.33
C GLU A 370 -1.98 12.59 24.13
N PRO A 371 -1.46 12.45 25.36
CA PRO A 371 -1.69 11.24 26.13
C PRO A 371 -3.17 11.01 26.48
N LEU A 372 -3.96 12.08 26.62
CA LEU A 372 -5.41 11.98 26.80
C LEU A 372 -6.10 11.59 25.48
N ARG A 373 -5.64 12.16 24.35
CA ARG A 373 -6.10 11.79 23.00
C ARG A 373 -5.88 10.31 22.72
N LEU A 374 -4.68 9.79 22.95
CA LEU A 374 -4.35 8.38 22.72
C LEU A 374 -5.21 7.42 23.55
N VAL A 375 -5.44 7.72 24.83
CA VAL A 375 -6.34 6.89 25.66
C VAL A 375 -7.78 6.90 25.13
N LEU A 376 -8.25 8.05 24.63
CA LEU A 376 -9.57 8.22 24.04
C LEU A 376 -9.68 7.62 22.63
N GLU A 377 -8.61 7.57 21.83
CA GLU A 377 -8.62 7.02 20.46
C GLU A 377 -8.34 5.52 20.40
N ASP A 378 -7.49 4.99 21.28
CA ASP A 378 -7.03 3.60 21.16
C ASP A 378 -8.05 2.59 21.69
N ASN A 379 -8.85 2.95 22.69
CA ASN A 379 -9.71 1.99 23.41
C ASN A 379 -11.20 2.25 23.23
N VAL A 380 -11.60 3.53 23.25
CA VAL A 380 -13.02 3.90 23.29
C VAL A 380 -13.72 3.63 21.95
N PRO A 381 -13.15 3.91 20.76
CA PRO A 381 -13.83 3.68 19.49
C PRO A 381 -14.05 2.19 19.19
N GLU A 382 -13.08 1.34 19.54
CA GLU A 382 -13.20 -0.11 19.35
C GLU A 382 -14.31 -0.68 20.24
N ASP A 383 -14.33 -0.34 21.53
CA ASP A 383 -15.36 -0.81 22.44
C ASP A 383 -16.75 -0.23 22.12
N ILE A 384 -16.84 1.02 21.64
CA ILE A 384 -18.07 1.59 21.08
C ILE A 384 -18.52 0.74 19.90
N MET A 385 -17.63 0.40 18.97
CA MET A 385 -17.99 -0.42 17.83
C MET A 385 -18.43 -1.82 18.24
N ILE A 386 -17.73 -2.47 19.17
CA ILE A 386 -18.11 -3.79 19.68
C ILE A 386 -19.50 -3.74 20.33
N GLU A 387 -19.77 -2.71 21.14
CA GLU A 387 -21.07 -2.57 21.80
C GLU A 387 -22.18 -2.24 20.81
N ARG A 388 -21.93 -1.40 19.82
CA ARG A 388 -22.85 -1.16 18.69
C ARG A 388 -23.18 -2.47 17.98
N LEU A 389 -22.19 -3.28 17.63
CA LEU A 389 -22.40 -4.58 16.96
C LEU A 389 -23.22 -5.55 17.84
N ARG A 390 -22.92 -5.60 19.15
CA ARG A 390 -23.62 -6.46 20.11
C ARG A 390 -25.06 -6.01 20.36
N SER A 391 -25.27 -4.71 20.47
CA SER A 391 -26.54 -4.10 20.86
C SER A 391 -27.46 -3.80 19.68
N THR A 392 -26.94 -3.85 18.45
CA THR A 392 -27.73 -3.70 17.22
C THR A 392 -28.56 -4.96 16.99
N PRO A 393 -29.90 -4.87 17.06
CA PRO A 393 -30.75 -6.02 16.79
C PRO A 393 -30.54 -6.51 15.35
N GLN A 394 -30.58 -7.82 15.15
CA GLN A 394 -30.48 -8.45 13.83
C GLN A 394 -29.11 -8.30 13.12
N TRP A 395 -28.05 -7.85 13.81
CA TRP A 395 -26.71 -7.77 13.24
C TRP A 395 -26.21 -9.09 12.64
N ASP A 396 -26.31 -10.18 13.38
CA ASP A 396 -25.91 -11.51 12.89
C ASP A 396 -26.71 -11.94 11.66
N LYS A 397 -28.00 -11.60 11.65
CA LYS A 397 -28.88 -11.86 10.51
C LYS A 397 -28.43 -11.05 9.28
N PHE A 398 -28.13 -9.76 9.46
CA PHE A 398 -27.61 -8.89 8.40
C PHE A 398 -26.28 -9.41 7.82
N LEU A 399 -25.35 -9.87 8.68
CA LEU A 399 -24.09 -10.47 8.23
C LEU A 399 -24.31 -11.76 7.42
N GLN A 400 -25.22 -12.63 7.87
CA GLN A 400 -25.59 -13.85 7.15
C GLN A 400 -26.22 -13.51 5.80
N ASP A 401 -27.15 -12.56 5.79
CA ASP A 401 -27.86 -12.05 4.62
C ASP A 401 -26.87 -11.43 3.59
N MET A 402 -25.83 -10.70 4.06
CA MET A 402 -24.72 -10.23 3.22
C MET A 402 -23.87 -11.38 2.66
N ALA A 403 -23.52 -12.37 3.49
CA ALA A 403 -22.73 -13.51 3.05
C ALA A 403 -23.44 -14.33 1.97
N ASP A 404 -24.75 -14.57 2.15
CA ASP A 404 -25.59 -15.28 1.18
C ASP A 404 -25.73 -14.50 -0.12
N SER A 405 -25.90 -13.18 -0.02
CA SER A 405 -25.93 -12.28 -1.19
C SER A 405 -24.61 -12.28 -1.97
N TYR A 406 -23.48 -12.22 -1.25
CA TYR A 406 -22.15 -12.30 -1.86
C TYR A 406 -21.95 -13.65 -2.58
N HIS A 407 -22.34 -14.74 -1.93
CA HIS A 407 -22.28 -16.07 -2.53
C HIS A 407 -23.14 -16.18 -3.80
N TYR A 408 -24.35 -15.61 -3.78
CA TYR A 408 -25.22 -15.55 -4.94
C TYR A 408 -24.56 -14.80 -6.11
N ILE A 409 -24.01 -13.60 -5.86
CA ILE A 409 -23.33 -12.77 -6.87
C ILE A 409 -22.14 -13.53 -7.51
N GLN A 410 -21.37 -14.28 -6.72
CA GLN A 410 -20.25 -15.07 -7.25
C GLN A 410 -20.71 -16.19 -8.18
N CYS A 411 -21.83 -16.85 -7.85
CA CYS A 411 -22.32 -18.02 -8.59
C CYS A 411 -23.12 -17.63 -9.84
N ILE A 412 -23.90 -16.55 -9.77
CA ILE A 412 -24.95 -16.24 -10.76
C ILE A 412 -24.41 -15.97 -12.16
N VAL A 413 -23.26 -15.29 -12.29
CA VAL A 413 -22.63 -15.00 -13.59
C VAL A 413 -22.28 -16.30 -14.32
N SER A 414 -21.74 -17.29 -13.60
CA SER A 414 -21.40 -18.60 -14.15
C SER A 414 -22.64 -19.36 -14.59
N ILE A 415 -23.73 -19.27 -13.81
CA ILE A 415 -25.00 -19.91 -14.15
C ILE A 415 -25.59 -19.26 -15.41
N LEU A 416 -25.66 -17.93 -15.46
CA LEU A 416 -26.13 -17.14 -16.62
C LEU A 416 -25.33 -17.45 -17.90
N ALA A 417 -24.01 -17.62 -17.78
CA ALA A 417 -23.13 -17.96 -18.91
C ALA A 417 -23.21 -19.45 -19.33
N GLY A 418 -23.65 -20.35 -18.45
CA GLY A 418 -23.59 -21.80 -18.62
C GLY A 418 -24.11 -22.32 -19.97
N PRO A 419 -25.34 -21.97 -20.41
CA PRO A 419 -25.84 -22.39 -21.72
C PRO A 419 -24.99 -21.92 -22.90
N MET A 420 -24.41 -20.71 -22.82
CA MET A 420 -23.56 -20.13 -23.87
C MET A 420 -22.22 -20.85 -23.94
N LEU A 421 -21.60 -21.10 -22.78
CA LEU A 421 -20.33 -21.81 -22.69
C LEU A 421 -20.45 -23.23 -23.25
N LYS A 422 -21.52 -23.95 -22.90
CA LYS A 422 -21.79 -25.30 -23.44
C LYS A 422 -22.13 -25.29 -24.93
N PHE A 423 -22.82 -24.26 -25.41
CA PHE A 423 -23.04 -24.10 -26.86
C PHE A 423 -21.70 -23.96 -27.60
N ILE A 424 -20.80 -23.14 -27.08
CA ILE A 424 -19.46 -22.96 -27.64
C ILE A 424 -18.63 -24.24 -27.57
N GLU A 425 -18.71 -24.99 -26.47
CA GLU A 425 -17.99 -26.24 -26.29
C GLU A 425 -18.47 -27.33 -27.28
N HIS A 426 -19.78 -27.41 -27.54
CA HIS A 426 -20.34 -28.41 -28.44
C HIS A 426 -20.30 -28.02 -29.92
N PHE A 427 -20.40 -26.73 -30.25
CA PHE A 427 -20.53 -26.27 -31.65
C PHE A 427 -19.32 -25.45 -32.14
N GLY A 428 -18.56 -24.82 -31.24
CA GLY A 428 -17.39 -24.00 -31.56
C GLY A 428 -16.06 -24.75 -31.42
N PRO A 429 -14.92 -24.04 -31.47
CA PRO A 429 -13.58 -24.63 -31.36
C PRO A 429 -13.15 -24.94 -29.90
N GLY A 430 -14.00 -24.69 -28.91
CA GLY A 430 -13.66 -24.76 -27.49
C GLY A 430 -13.25 -23.41 -26.88
N LEU A 431 -13.34 -23.30 -25.54
CA LEU A 431 -13.23 -22.03 -24.81
C LEU A 431 -11.84 -21.40 -24.84
N GLU A 432 -10.77 -22.19 -24.99
CA GLU A 432 -9.37 -21.70 -24.98
C GLU A 432 -8.99 -20.91 -26.24
N ILE A 433 -9.79 -21.01 -27.30
CA ILE A 433 -9.45 -20.49 -28.64
C ILE A 433 -10.25 -19.23 -28.98
N ILE A 434 -11.14 -18.78 -28.07
CA ILE A 434 -12.15 -17.76 -28.35
C ILE A 434 -11.81 -16.45 -27.65
N ASN A 435 -11.81 -15.36 -28.41
CA ASN A 435 -11.68 -14.01 -27.86
C ASN A 435 -13.06 -13.38 -27.51
N SER A 436 -13.04 -12.20 -26.88
CA SER A 436 -14.27 -11.54 -26.41
C SER A 436 -15.27 -11.20 -27.53
N ASP A 437 -14.80 -10.84 -28.72
CA ASP A 437 -15.67 -10.48 -29.85
C ASP A 437 -16.31 -11.74 -30.44
N GLU A 438 -15.53 -12.81 -30.60
CA GLU A 438 -16.03 -14.12 -31.03
C GLU A 438 -17.06 -14.67 -30.03
N PHE A 439 -16.79 -14.59 -28.72
CA PHE A 439 -17.73 -15.01 -27.67
C PHE A 439 -19.08 -14.29 -27.82
N LYS A 440 -19.07 -12.98 -28.07
CA LYS A 440 -20.27 -12.18 -28.27
C LYS A 440 -21.07 -12.62 -29.50
N GLU A 441 -20.40 -12.98 -30.59
CA GLU A 441 -21.06 -13.51 -31.79
C GLU A 441 -21.63 -14.91 -31.57
N TYR A 442 -20.94 -15.80 -30.85
CA TYR A 442 -21.53 -17.10 -30.44
C TYR A 442 -22.78 -16.92 -29.59
N CYS A 443 -22.77 -15.97 -28.64
CA CYS A 443 -23.94 -15.68 -27.80
C CYS A 443 -25.13 -15.16 -28.63
N LYS A 444 -24.89 -14.28 -29.61
CA LYS A 444 -25.92 -13.80 -30.52
C LYS A 444 -26.50 -14.93 -31.38
N LEU A 445 -25.64 -15.82 -31.87
CA LEU A 445 -26.06 -16.97 -32.67
C LEU A 445 -26.91 -17.95 -31.85
N PHE A 446 -26.45 -18.31 -30.65
CA PHE A 446 -27.24 -19.16 -29.76
C PHE A 446 -28.58 -18.52 -29.38
N ARG A 447 -28.59 -17.21 -29.09
CA ARG A 447 -29.83 -16.47 -28.81
C ARG A 447 -30.80 -16.51 -30.00
N GLN A 448 -30.31 -16.38 -31.22
CA GLN A 448 -31.12 -16.52 -32.43
C GLN A 448 -31.78 -17.91 -32.49
N TYR A 449 -31.02 -18.97 -32.21
CA TYR A 449 -31.56 -20.34 -32.16
C TYR A 449 -32.57 -20.54 -31.02
N ALA A 450 -32.33 -19.94 -29.86
CA ALA A 450 -33.22 -20.05 -28.71
C ALA A 450 -34.54 -19.28 -28.88
N GLN A 451 -34.54 -18.18 -29.64
CA GLN A 451 -35.72 -17.32 -29.86
C GLN A 451 -36.68 -17.85 -30.95
N ASN A 452 -36.20 -18.69 -31.86
CA ASN A 452 -37.05 -19.29 -32.88
C ASN A 452 -37.86 -20.46 -32.29
N LYS A 453 -39.08 -20.14 -31.84
CA LYS A 453 -40.04 -21.11 -31.24
C LYS A 453 -40.33 -22.32 -32.15
N SER A 454 -40.23 -22.17 -33.49
CA SER A 454 -40.40 -23.27 -34.46
C SER A 454 -39.21 -24.23 -34.54
N THR A 455 -38.03 -23.86 -34.04
CA THR A 455 -36.81 -24.68 -34.14
C THR A 455 -36.84 -25.91 -33.24
N LEU A 456 -37.65 -25.92 -32.17
CA LEU A 456 -37.83 -27.10 -31.31
C LEU A 456 -38.97 -28.02 -31.75
N ASP A 457 -40.07 -27.48 -32.27
CA ASP A 457 -41.27 -28.27 -32.59
C ASP A 457 -41.26 -28.84 -34.03
N SER A 458 -40.44 -28.30 -34.94
CA SER A 458 -40.33 -28.78 -36.31
C SER A 458 -38.87 -28.89 -36.78
N LEU A 459 -38.12 -29.86 -36.26
CA LEU A 459 -36.82 -30.25 -36.82
C LEU A 459 -36.91 -30.80 -38.26
N ASN A 460 -38.12 -30.94 -38.83
CA ASN A 460 -38.33 -31.55 -40.14
C ASN A 460 -38.85 -30.62 -41.25
N GLN A 461 -39.33 -29.39 -41.02
CA GLN A 461 -39.83 -28.55 -42.13
C GLN A 461 -39.70 -27.02 -41.88
N THR A 462 -39.13 -26.32 -42.89
CA THR A 462 -39.06 -24.86 -43.15
C THR A 462 -37.82 -24.06 -42.68
N SER A 463 -37.61 -22.92 -43.34
CA SER A 463 -36.39 -22.14 -43.62
C SER A 463 -35.52 -21.64 -42.46
N ASN A 464 -35.85 -21.97 -41.21
CA ASN A 464 -35.19 -21.45 -40.00
C ASN A 464 -34.45 -22.52 -39.18
N THR A 465 -34.14 -23.67 -39.78
CA THR A 465 -33.27 -24.68 -39.19
C THR A 465 -31.85 -24.11 -39.02
N PRO A 466 -31.18 -24.32 -37.88
CA PRO A 466 -29.75 -24.02 -37.72
C PRO A 466 -28.96 -24.65 -38.87
N LYS A 467 -27.99 -23.92 -39.41
CA LYS A 467 -27.12 -24.40 -40.49
C LYS A 467 -25.65 -24.10 -40.19
N LEU A 468 -24.75 -24.90 -40.76
CA LEU A 468 -23.31 -24.65 -40.66
C LEU A 468 -22.94 -23.24 -41.20
N ALA A 469 -23.61 -22.82 -42.28
CA ALA A 469 -23.43 -21.49 -42.90
C ALA A 469 -23.71 -20.31 -41.95
N ASP A 470 -24.48 -20.50 -40.87
CA ASP A 470 -24.72 -19.44 -39.89
C ASP A 470 -23.43 -19.06 -39.15
N PHE A 471 -22.53 -20.02 -38.92
CA PHE A 471 -21.22 -19.77 -38.30
C PHE A 471 -20.30 -19.02 -39.27
N GLU A 472 -20.24 -19.49 -40.52
CA GLU A 472 -19.42 -18.87 -41.58
C GLU A 472 -19.82 -17.42 -41.83
N SER A 473 -21.13 -17.12 -41.90
CA SER A 473 -21.65 -15.77 -42.12
C SER A 473 -21.28 -14.77 -41.02
N ARG A 474 -20.91 -15.27 -39.84
CA ARG A 474 -20.50 -14.50 -38.66
C ARG A 474 -18.99 -14.55 -38.42
N GLY A 475 -18.22 -15.21 -39.30
CA GLY A 475 -16.78 -15.41 -39.13
C GLY A 475 -16.43 -16.33 -37.96
N LEU A 476 -17.35 -17.19 -37.53
CA LEU A 476 -17.18 -18.12 -36.42
C LEU A 476 -16.67 -19.48 -36.92
N LYS A 477 -15.84 -20.13 -36.09
CA LYS A 477 -15.43 -21.52 -36.33
C LYS A 477 -16.50 -22.49 -35.83
N CYS A 478 -16.70 -23.59 -36.54
CA CYS A 478 -17.53 -24.70 -36.09
C CYS A 478 -16.72 -25.99 -36.02
N VAL A 479 -17.03 -26.87 -35.07
CA VAL A 479 -16.38 -28.19 -34.97
C VAL A 479 -16.83 -29.13 -36.08
N ALA A 480 -18.08 -29.01 -36.54
CA ALA A 480 -18.60 -29.78 -37.66
C ALA A 480 -17.94 -29.34 -38.99
N GLN A 481 -17.51 -30.32 -39.78
CA GLN A 481 -16.87 -30.09 -41.08
C GLN A 481 -17.86 -30.09 -42.25
N ASN A 482 -19.09 -30.56 -42.02
CA ASN A 482 -20.16 -30.64 -43.00
C ASN A 482 -21.55 -30.56 -42.34
N GLU A 483 -22.59 -30.39 -43.16
CA GLU A 483 -23.96 -30.18 -42.69
C GLU A 483 -24.57 -31.42 -42.00
N GLU A 484 -24.09 -32.62 -42.33
CA GLU A 484 -24.54 -33.87 -41.69
C GLU A 484 -24.03 -33.95 -40.24
N GLU A 485 -22.74 -33.72 -40.02
CA GLU A 485 -22.13 -33.61 -38.69
C GLU A 485 -22.81 -32.52 -37.87
N PHE A 486 -23.04 -31.35 -38.47
CA PHE A 486 -23.72 -30.24 -37.80
C PHE A 486 -25.15 -30.62 -37.39
N SER A 487 -25.91 -31.25 -38.29
CA SER A 487 -27.26 -31.75 -38.00
C SER A 487 -27.29 -32.73 -36.83
N ASN A 488 -26.26 -33.58 -36.70
CA ASN A 488 -26.13 -34.50 -35.58
C ASN A 488 -25.87 -33.75 -34.26
N LEU A 489 -25.00 -32.73 -34.25
CA LEU A 489 -24.79 -31.87 -33.06
C LEU A 489 -26.07 -31.15 -32.64
N VAL A 490 -26.82 -30.61 -33.60
CA VAL A 490 -28.10 -29.94 -33.35
C VAL A 490 -29.09 -30.89 -32.68
N LYS A 491 -29.28 -32.09 -33.23
CA LYS A 491 -30.18 -33.12 -32.67
C LYS A 491 -29.76 -33.54 -31.27
N GLN A 492 -28.46 -33.65 -31.02
CA GLN A 492 -27.92 -34.18 -29.77
C GLN A 492 -27.93 -33.14 -28.63
N TYR A 493 -27.59 -31.88 -28.91
CA TYR A 493 -27.28 -30.91 -27.86
C TYR A 493 -28.20 -29.69 -27.82
N LEU A 494 -28.65 -29.17 -28.98
CA LEU A 494 -29.27 -27.84 -29.04
C LEU A 494 -30.59 -27.75 -28.27
N SER A 495 -31.46 -28.77 -28.36
CA SER A 495 -32.77 -28.75 -27.68
C SER A 495 -32.64 -28.63 -26.16
N ARG A 496 -31.66 -29.34 -25.58
CA ARG A 496 -31.37 -29.31 -24.14
C ARG A 496 -30.81 -27.96 -23.72
N LEU A 497 -29.90 -27.38 -24.51
CA LEU A 497 -29.33 -26.07 -24.22
C LEU A 497 -30.39 -24.96 -24.27
N VAL A 498 -31.23 -24.96 -25.30
CA VAL A 498 -32.32 -23.98 -25.44
C VAL A 498 -33.35 -24.14 -24.33
N LYS A 499 -33.72 -25.38 -23.96
CA LYS A 499 -34.60 -25.64 -22.82
C LYS A 499 -34.03 -25.08 -21.52
N ASN A 500 -32.74 -25.30 -21.25
CA ASN A 500 -32.08 -24.75 -20.07
C ASN A 500 -32.08 -23.21 -20.09
N TYR A 501 -31.68 -22.59 -21.19
CA TYR A 501 -31.70 -21.13 -21.33
C TYR A 501 -33.10 -20.54 -21.15
N ASN A 502 -34.13 -21.13 -21.76
CA ASN A 502 -35.51 -20.66 -21.61
C ASN A 502 -36.05 -20.85 -20.19
N SER A 503 -35.67 -21.92 -19.49
CA SER A 503 -36.04 -22.09 -18.07
C SER A 503 -35.45 -20.99 -17.19
N MET A 504 -34.24 -20.51 -17.51
CA MET A 504 -33.60 -19.41 -16.79
C MET A 504 -34.27 -18.06 -17.08
N LEU A 505 -34.68 -17.82 -18.33
CA LEU A 505 -35.47 -16.64 -18.69
C LEU A 505 -36.85 -16.63 -18.01
N GLN A 506 -37.52 -17.79 -17.97
CA GLN A 506 -38.81 -17.94 -17.30
C GLN A 506 -38.70 -17.69 -15.79
N ALA A 507 -37.62 -18.14 -15.17
CA ALA A 507 -37.31 -17.87 -13.77
C ALA A 507 -36.77 -16.44 -13.52
N GLN A 508 -36.72 -15.59 -14.56
CA GLN A 508 -36.27 -14.19 -14.51
C GLN A 508 -34.92 -13.97 -13.83
N ILE A 509 -34.04 -14.96 -13.93
CA ILE A 509 -32.80 -15.04 -13.15
C ILE A 509 -31.90 -13.83 -13.38
N GLY A 510 -31.76 -13.41 -14.64
CA GLY A 510 -30.94 -12.24 -14.99
C GLY A 510 -31.56 -10.91 -14.57
N ALA A 511 -32.89 -10.79 -14.60
CA ALA A 511 -33.59 -9.57 -14.18
C ALA A 511 -33.45 -9.38 -12.66
N TYR A 512 -33.74 -10.43 -11.87
CA TYR A 512 -33.57 -10.37 -10.42
C TYR A 512 -32.14 -10.06 -9.99
N PHE A 513 -31.13 -10.54 -10.73
CA PHE A 513 -29.74 -10.17 -10.44
C PHE A 513 -29.47 -8.67 -10.66
N VAL A 514 -29.92 -8.11 -11.78
CA VAL A 514 -29.71 -6.68 -12.09
C VAL A 514 -30.46 -5.79 -11.10
N ASP A 515 -31.71 -6.13 -10.80
CA ASP A 515 -32.54 -5.40 -9.84
C ASP A 515 -31.89 -5.43 -8.44
N PHE A 516 -31.42 -6.60 -8.01
CA PHE A 516 -30.73 -6.76 -6.73
C PHE A 516 -29.43 -5.95 -6.66
N VAL A 517 -28.57 -6.01 -7.69
CA VAL A 517 -27.32 -5.23 -7.72
C VAL A 517 -27.61 -3.72 -7.72
N THR A 518 -28.64 -3.29 -8.45
CA THR A 518 -29.01 -1.86 -8.51
C THR A 518 -29.49 -1.39 -7.14
N ALA A 519 -30.49 -2.05 -6.54
CA ALA A 519 -31.02 -1.69 -5.24
C ALA A 519 -29.96 -1.75 -4.13
N ALA A 520 -29.25 -2.88 -4.02
CA ALA A 520 -28.34 -3.12 -2.90
C ALA A 520 -27.00 -2.37 -2.99
N MET A 521 -26.45 -2.16 -4.20
CA MET A 521 -25.09 -1.63 -4.37
C MET A 521 -25.04 -0.20 -4.86
N LEU A 522 -26.08 0.28 -5.57
CA LEU A 522 -26.10 1.65 -6.09
C LEU A 522 -26.97 2.56 -5.24
N ASP A 523 -28.13 2.06 -4.83
CA ASP A 523 -29.14 2.89 -4.16
C ASP A 523 -29.10 2.73 -2.63
N GLY A 524 -28.37 1.72 -2.12
CA GLY A 524 -28.28 1.42 -0.69
C GLY A 524 -29.59 0.89 -0.09
N GLU A 525 -30.55 0.55 -0.94
CA GLU A 525 -31.88 0.09 -0.55
C GLU A 525 -31.89 -1.41 -0.26
N SER A 526 -32.95 -1.85 0.44
CA SER A 526 -33.17 -3.27 0.66
C SER A 526 -33.41 -4.03 -0.66
N GLY A 527 -32.69 -5.13 -0.85
CA GLY A 527 -32.78 -5.97 -2.04
C GLY A 527 -33.25 -7.38 -1.70
N ASN A 528 -34.07 -8.01 -2.55
CA ASN A 528 -34.52 -9.39 -2.34
C ASN A 528 -34.29 -10.24 -3.59
N ILE A 529 -33.66 -11.40 -3.40
CA ILE A 529 -33.57 -12.47 -4.39
C ILE A 529 -34.43 -13.62 -3.90
N ASN A 530 -35.31 -14.11 -4.77
CA ASN A 530 -36.03 -15.36 -4.55
C ASN A 530 -36.31 -16.02 -5.89
N ASN A 531 -35.41 -16.92 -6.31
CA ASN A 531 -35.55 -17.66 -7.56
C ASN A 531 -35.01 -19.08 -7.42
N SER A 532 -35.00 -19.83 -8.52
CA SER A 532 -34.61 -21.24 -8.54
C SER A 532 -33.14 -21.51 -8.20
N ILE A 533 -32.28 -20.48 -8.12
CA ILE A 533 -30.86 -20.61 -7.79
C ILE A 533 -30.59 -20.31 -6.32
N GLY A 534 -31.40 -19.45 -5.70
CA GLY A 534 -31.21 -19.08 -4.31
C GLY A 534 -32.24 -18.06 -3.83
N SER A 535 -32.27 -17.88 -2.51
CA SER A 535 -33.01 -16.81 -1.88
C SER A 535 -32.15 -16.12 -0.84
N CYS A 536 -32.05 -14.80 -0.93
CA CYS A 536 -31.43 -13.94 0.07
C CYS A 536 -32.17 -12.60 0.11
N SER A 537 -32.08 -11.92 1.25
CA SER A 537 -32.62 -10.57 1.47
C SER A 537 -31.48 -9.74 2.00
N LEU A 538 -31.30 -8.52 1.53
CA LEU A 538 -30.42 -7.54 2.14
C LEU A 538 -31.33 -6.44 2.69
N THR A 539 -31.39 -6.28 4.00
CA THR A 539 -32.18 -5.23 4.65
C THR A 539 -31.27 -4.13 5.16
N GLU A 540 -31.78 -2.91 5.19
CA GLU A 540 -31.12 -1.83 5.93
C GLU A 540 -31.01 -2.20 7.41
N ILE A 541 -29.90 -1.80 8.02
CA ILE A 541 -29.65 -1.98 9.44
C ILE A 541 -29.35 -0.63 10.06
N THR A 542 -30.12 -0.25 11.07
CA THR A 542 -29.83 0.92 11.89
C THR A 542 -28.94 0.48 13.04
N ILE A 543 -27.70 0.97 13.05
CA ILE A 543 -26.75 0.70 14.12
C ILE A 543 -27.28 1.33 15.42
N ASN A 544 -27.34 0.55 16.50
CA ASN A 544 -27.76 1.03 17.80
C ASN A 544 -26.63 1.81 18.48
N THR A 545 -26.83 3.12 18.68
CA THR A 545 -25.88 4.03 19.33
C THR A 545 -26.23 4.36 20.79
N ASP A 546 -27.36 3.85 21.31
CA ASP A 546 -27.91 4.22 22.63
C ASP A 546 -26.96 3.92 23.80
N ASN A 547 -26.00 3.01 23.60
CA ASN A 547 -25.04 2.59 24.62
C ASN A 547 -23.67 3.29 24.50
N ASP A 548 -23.42 4.09 23.46
CA ASP A 548 -22.10 4.69 23.22
C ASP A 548 -21.65 5.55 24.40
N LYS A 549 -22.55 6.39 24.95
CA LYS A 549 -22.27 7.19 26.15
C LYS A 549 -21.86 6.33 27.34
N LYS A 550 -22.53 5.19 27.56
CA LYS A 550 -22.21 4.27 28.66
C LYS A 550 -20.86 3.59 28.47
N VAL A 551 -20.49 3.27 27.23
CA VAL A 551 -19.17 2.72 26.92
C VAL A 551 -18.10 3.75 27.28
N VAL A 552 -18.24 5.00 26.80
CA VAL A 552 -17.34 6.11 27.15
C VAL A 552 -17.24 6.28 28.67
N GLU A 553 -18.37 6.27 29.38
CA GLU A 553 -18.43 6.34 30.86
C GLU A 553 -17.67 5.18 31.53
N SER A 554 -17.71 3.97 30.96
CA SER A 554 -17.01 2.81 31.53
C SER A 554 -15.48 2.93 31.46
N HIS A 555 -14.94 3.70 30.52
CA HIS A 555 -13.51 4.01 30.43
C HIS A 555 -13.07 5.15 31.36
N MET A 556 -14.03 5.84 32.01
CA MET A 556 -13.73 7.01 32.85
C MET A 556 -12.76 6.77 34.00
N PRO A 557 -12.72 5.60 34.67
CA PRO A 557 -11.70 5.36 35.69
C PRO A 557 -10.27 5.40 35.13
N ALA A 558 -10.05 4.87 33.92
CA ALA A 558 -8.75 4.91 33.26
C ALA A 558 -8.43 6.31 32.72
N ILE A 559 -9.43 6.96 32.10
CA ILE A 559 -9.34 8.33 31.61
C ILE A 559 -9.06 9.30 32.76
N ASN A 560 -9.73 9.19 33.89
CA ASN A 560 -9.55 10.07 35.06
C ASN A 560 -8.12 10.08 35.57
N LYS A 561 -7.45 8.92 35.62
CA LYS A 561 -6.05 8.84 36.04
C LYS A 561 -5.15 9.65 35.10
N LYS A 562 -5.36 9.53 33.78
CA LYS A 562 -4.57 10.24 32.78
C LYS A 562 -4.96 11.72 32.67
N LEU A 563 -6.23 12.02 32.84
CA LEU A 563 -6.78 13.37 32.86
C LEU A 563 -6.20 14.18 34.01
N VAL A 564 -6.06 13.62 35.22
CA VAL A 564 -5.41 14.32 36.34
C VAL A 564 -3.94 14.62 36.01
N GLU A 565 -3.21 13.69 35.38
CA GLU A 565 -1.83 13.91 34.95
C GLU A 565 -1.73 15.04 33.91
N VAL A 566 -2.57 14.99 32.88
CA VAL A 566 -2.62 15.99 31.80
C VAL A 566 -3.07 17.34 32.33
N GLN A 567 -4.08 17.39 33.20
CA GLN A 567 -4.55 18.60 33.84
C GLN A 567 -3.46 19.23 34.72
N ASN A 568 -2.71 18.43 35.47
CA ASN A 568 -1.58 18.94 36.25
C ASN A 568 -0.48 19.51 35.36
N LYS A 569 -0.13 18.84 34.26
CA LYS A 569 0.83 19.34 33.25
C LYS A 569 0.33 20.62 32.57
N LEU A 570 -0.97 20.72 32.33
CA LEU A 570 -1.58 21.90 31.73
C LEU A 570 -1.60 23.09 32.70
N ILE A 571 -1.96 22.85 33.96
CA ILE A 571 -1.87 23.85 35.03
C ILE A 571 -0.42 24.28 35.20
N GLU A 572 0.53 23.35 35.22
CA GLU A 572 1.96 23.65 35.29
C GLU A 572 2.43 24.49 34.10
N PHE A 573 2.02 24.13 32.88
CA PHE A 573 2.29 24.91 31.68
C PHE A 573 1.78 26.35 31.78
N ILE A 574 0.54 26.52 32.24
CA ILE A 574 -0.11 27.83 32.39
C ILE A 574 0.48 28.64 33.54
N THR A 575 0.89 28.00 34.65
CA THR A 575 1.27 28.69 35.89
C THR A 575 2.78 28.84 36.09
N LYS A 576 3.60 27.95 35.52
CA LYS A 576 5.06 27.90 35.74
C LYS A 576 5.88 28.02 34.46
N THR A 577 5.37 27.57 33.32
CA THR A 577 6.16 27.50 32.08
C THR A 577 6.13 28.79 31.27
N ILE A 578 5.34 29.81 31.66
CA ILE A 578 5.50 31.17 31.13
C ILE A 578 6.79 31.74 31.73
N PRO A 579 7.89 31.88 30.97
CA PRO A 579 9.16 32.36 31.52
C PRO A 579 9.00 33.74 32.18
N GLU A 580 9.81 34.09 33.18
CA GLU A 580 9.70 35.39 33.87
C GLU A 580 9.78 36.59 32.90
N ASN A 581 10.48 36.44 31.76
CA ASN A 581 10.54 37.41 30.66
C ASN A 581 9.32 37.45 29.73
N VAL A 582 8.34 36.55 29.91
CA VAL A 582 7.10 36.39 29.11
C VAL A 582 5.83 36.54 29.96
N GLN A 583 5.96 36.92 31.24
CA GLN A 583 4.82 37.39 32.06
C GLN A 583 4.19 38.71 31.57
N SER A 584 4.50 39.12 30.35
CA SER A 584 3.83 40.22 29.67
C SER A 584 2.34 39.89 29.48
N SER A 585 1.52 40.92 29.33
CA SER A 585 0.11 40.74 28.98
C SER A 585 -0.08 39.96 27.66
N ALA A 586 0.89 40.00 26.74
CA ALA A 586 0.81 39.36 25.44
C ALA A 586 0.95 37.83 25.53
N GLY A 587 1.88 37.32 26.34
CA GLY A 587 2.04 35.87 26.55
C GLY A 587 0.81 35.23 27.23
N ILE A 588 0.27 35.90 28.25
CA ILE A 588 -0.95 35.47 28.94
C ILE A 588 -2.16 35.52 28.00
N ASP A 589 -2.29 36.56 27.18
CA ASP A 589 -3.37 36.67 26.21
C ASP A 589 -3.25 35.62 25.10
N ALA A 590 -2.05 35.26 24.64
CA ALA A 590 -1.85 34.20 23.65
C ALA A 590 -2.34 32.83 24.16
N VAL A 591 -1.99 32.47 25.41
CA VAL A 591 -2.48 31.24 26.06
C VAL A 591 -4.01 31.28 26.21
N ARG A 592 -4.58 32.42 26.65
CA ARG A 592 -6.04 32.57 26.75
C ARG A 592 -6.75 32.47 25.39
N GLN A 593 -6.17 33.03 24.33
CA GLN A 593 -6.71 32.93 22.98
C GLN A 593 -6.71 31.49 22.46
N ALA A 594 -5.71 30.68 22.82
CA ALA A 594 -5.66 29.26 22.46
C ALA A 594 -6.85 28.47 23.03
N PHE A 595 -7.40 28.88 24.18
CA PHE A 595 -8.58 28.26 24.81
C PHE A 595 -9.90 29.01 24.60
N LYS A 596 -9.91 30.14 23.89
CA LYS A 596 -11.10 31.02 23.80
C LYS A 596 -12.35 30.35 23.23
N TYR A 597 -12.16 29.36 22.37
CA TYR A 597 -13.24 28.61 21.72
C TYR A 597 -13.38 27.18 22.25
N SER A 598 -12.70 26.88 23.35
CA SER A 598 -12.74 25.59 24.01
C SER A 598 -13.75 25.62 25.14
N ASP A 599 -14.84 24.86 24.98
CA ASP A 599 -15.80 24.63 26.07
C ASP A 599 -15.25 23.55 27.04
N THR A 600 -14.44 22.62 26.52
CA THR A 600 -13.95 21.45 27.27
C THR A 600 -12.71 21.70 28.11
N VAL A 601 -12.01 22.81 27.89
CA VAL A 601 -10.79 23.22 28.62
C VAL A 601 -10.80 24.73 28.79
N ASN A 602 -10.68 25.23 30.02
CA ASN A 602 -10.60 26.67 30.27
C ASN A 602 -9.16 27.20 30.35
N ALA A 603 -9.04 28.53 30.43
CA ALA A 603 -7.77 29.24 30.54
C ALA A 603 -7.01 28.99 31.86
N ASP A 604 -7.62 28.34 32.85
CA ASP A 604 -6.95 27.94 34.09
C ASP A 604 -6.42 26.49 34.00
N GLY A 605 -6.51 25.86 32.82
CA GLY A 605 -6.08 24.49 32.58
C GLY A 605 -7.03 23.44 33.13
N LYS A 606 -8.24 23.82 33.55
CA LYS A 606 -9.26 22.87 34.00
C LYS A 606 -9.92 22.21 32.79
N ILE A 607 -9.95 20.88 32.80
CA ILE A 607 -10.63 20.06 31.78
C ILE A 607 -12.02 19.68 32.29
N TYR A 608 -13.06 19.94 31.52
CA TYR A 608 -14.46 19.60 31.84
C TYR A 608 -14.82 18.26 31.20
N LEU A 609 -14.60 17.19 31.96
CA LEU A 609 -14.82 15.82 31.48
C LEU A 609 -16.28 15.57 31.07
N ASP A 610 -17.24 16.10 31.82
CA ASP A 610 -18.67 15.94 31.52
C ASP A 610 -19.02 16.52 30.14
N GLU A 611 -18.41 17.65 29.76
CA GLU A 611 -18.63 18.26 28.44
C GLU A 611 -17.98 17.47 27.31
N ILE A 612 -16.83 16.83 27.57
CA ILE A 612 -16.20 15.91 26.62
C ILE A 612 -17.13 14.71 26.39
N ILE A 613 -17.68 14.11 27.45
CA ILE A 613 -18.63 12.98 27.38
C ILE A 613 -19.87 13.38 26.59
N ASP A 614 -20.45 14.54 26.90
CA ASP A 614 -21.66 15.01 26.23
C ASP A 614 -21.40 15.33 24.76
N ARG A 615 -20.22 15.87 24.40
CA ARG A 615 -19.84 16.04 23.00
C ARG A 615 -19.64 14.71 22.28
N TYR A 616 -18.99 13.72 22.90
CA TYR A 616 -18.85 12.38 22.30
C TYR A 616 -20.21 11.71 22.10
N GLY A 617 -21.10 11.77 23.09
CA GLY A 617 -22.47 11.28 22.97
C GLY A 617 -23.22 11.99 21.85
N TRP A 618 -23.16 13.32 21.79
CA TRP A 618 -23.76 14.11 20.73
C TRP A 618 -23.19 13.75 19.35
N TYR A 619 -21.87 13.63 19.19
CA TYR A 619 -21.28 13.20 17.90
C TYR A 619 -21.72 11.78 17.52
N SER A 620 -21.83 10.87 18.48
CA SER A 620 -22.34 9.52 18.28
C SER A 620 -23.77 9.51 17.75
N ASP A 621 -24.64 10.31 18.36
CA ASP A 621 -26.05 10.43 17.98
C ASP A 621 -26.21 10.99 16.56
N TRP A 622 -25.24 11.75 16.08
CA TRP A 622 -25.25 12.31 14.71
C TRP A 622 -24.57 11.41 13.68
N CYS A 623 -23.88 10.35 14.11
CA CYS A 623 -23.29 9.34 13.24
C CYS A 623 -24.33 8.24 12.90
N HIS A 624 -25.48 8.63 12.35
CA HIS A 624 -26.39 7.67 11.75
C HIS A 624 -25.81 7.16 10.43
N ALA A 625 -25.56 5.86 10.34
CA ALA A 625 -25.24 5.22 9.08
C ALA A 625 -26.47 5.30 8.16
N GLY A 626 -26.43 6.21 7.18
CA GLY A 626 -27.55 6.45 6.29
C GLY A 626 -27.52 7.76 5.51
N SER A 627 -26.33 8.22 5.07
CA SER A 627 -26.14 9.06 3.88
C SER A 627 -24.67 9.06 3.46
#